data_AF-A0A653M5Z6-F1
#
_entry.id   AF-A0A653M5Z6-F1
#
_cell.length_a   1.000
_cell.length_b   1.000
_cell.length_c   1.000
_cell.angle_alpha   90.00
_cell.angle_beta   90.00
_cell.angle_gamma   90.00
#
_symmetry.space_group_name_H-M   'P 1'
#
loop_
_entity.id
_entity.type
_entity.pdbx_description
1 polymer ?
#
loop_
_entity_poly.entity_id
_entity_poly.type
_entity_poly.pdbx_seq_one_letter_code
_entity_poly.pdbx_strand_id
1 'polypeptide(L)'
;MQGCYNVAMNYSMLAAAFLAASSFQPVFAQAPPRAQAAPQSIYAMSAAGLGSAMTYCMAKHGPLREGSPAARCYARARAILAAADARRHAEQADARCADPATFNACITPEVGRFVFALNAEFTRQAL
;
A
#
# COMPACT_ATOMS: atom_id res chain seq x y z
N MET A 1 50.70 20.09 47.27
CA MET A 1 50.38 20.05 48.71
C MET A 1 48.85 20.14 48.80
N GLN A 2 48.16 19.03 49.07
CA GLN A 2 47.52 18.78 50.39
C GLN A 2 46.63 19.95 50.79
N GLY A 3 45.31 19.89 50.85
CA GLY A 3 44.38 18.79 51.03
C GLY A 3 43.33 19.29 52.03
N CYS A 4 42.04 19.12 51.74
CA CYS A 4 40.98 19.19 52.76
C CYS A 4 39.87 18.22 52.33
N TYR A 5 39.97 17.02 52.92
CA TYR A 5 38.92 16.02 53.01
C TYR A 5 37.76 16.53 53.87
N ASN A 6 36.60 15.87 53.71
CA ASN A 6 35.48 15.80 54.65
C ASN A 6 34.46 16.96 54.64
N VAL A 7 33.55 16.90 53.67
CA VAL A 7 32.12 17.05 53.98
C VAL A 7 31.41 15.79 53.45
N ALA A 8 31.76 14.66 54.06
CA ALA A 8 30.90 13.50 54.07
C ALA A 8 29.73 13.78 55.02
N MET A 9 28.65 13.02 54.85
CA MET A 9 27.48 12.93 55.74
C MET A 9 26.54 14.14 55.71
N ASN A 10 25.50 14.07 54.85
CA ASN A 10 24.10 14.19 55.33
C ASN A 10 23.00 14.17 54.25
N TYR A 11 23.31 13.94 52.96
CA TYR A 11 22.26 13.95 51.92
C TYR A 11 21.77 12.55 51.48
N SER A 12 22.01 11.51 52.28
CA SER A 12 21.72 10.11 51.90
C SER A 12 20.45 9.50 52.51
N MET A 13 19.50 10.30 53.02
CA MET A 13 18.29 9.75 53.67
C MET A 13 16.96 10.44 53.28
N LEU A 14 16.86 11.08 52.11
CA LEU A 14 15.60 11.70 51.67
C LEU A 14 15.17 11.37 50.23
N ALA A 15 15.85 10.45 49.55
CA ALA A 15 15.54 10.08 48.16
C ALA A 15 14.90 8.68 47.99
N ALA A 16 14.45 8.04 49.08
CA ALA A 16 13.92 6.67 49.04
C ALA A 16 12.39 6.56 49.05
N ALA A 17 11.65 7.69 49.04
CA ALA A 17 10.18 7.68 49.16
C ALA A 17 9.43 7.96 47.84
N PHE A 18 10.13 8.15 46.72
CA PHE A 18 9.51 8.56 45.44
C PHE A 18 9.53 7.48 44.35
N LEU A 19 9.59 6.19 44.71
CA LEU A 19 9.65 5.07 43.76
C LEU A 19 8.43 4.11 43.83
N ALA A 20 7.41 4.42 44.64
CA ALA A 20 6.28 3.51 44.88
C ALA A 20 4.95 3.96 44.25
N ALA A 21 4.99 4.69 43.13
CA ALA A 21 3.78 5.10 42.39
C ALA A 21 3.88 4.81 40.89
N SER A 22 4.49 3.68 40.51
CA SER A 22 4.34 3.11 39.18
C SER A 22 2.95 2.46 39.08
N SER A 23 2.02 3.28 38.61
CA SER A 23 0.65 2.93 38.31
C SER A 23 0.61 1.70 37.40
N PHE A 24 0.05 0.60 37.91
CA PHE A 24 -0.44 -0.51 37.09
C PHE A 24 -1.60 0.01 36.24
N GLN A 25 -1.31 0.65 35.12
CA GLN A 25 -2.34 0.91 34.13
C GLN A 25 -2.64 -0.42 33.43
N PRO A 26 -3.90 -0.91 33.46
CA PRO A 26 -4.29 -2.03 32.64
C PRO A 26 -4.08 -1.62 31.18
N VAL A 27 -3.09 -2.22 30.53
CA VAL A 27 -2.93 -2.12 29.08
C VAL A 27 -4.11 -2.89 28.49
N PHE A 28 -5.16 -2.17 28.12
CA PHE A 28 -6.21 -2.73 27.28
C PHE A 28 -5.54 -3.20 26.00
N ALA A 29 -5.60 -4.52 25.75
CA ALA A 29 -5.17 -5.09 24.49
C ALA A 29 -5.97 -4.41 23.36
N GLN A 30 -5.32 -3.51 22.62
CA GLN A 30 -5.88 -2.94 21.42
C GLN A 30 -6.08 -4.10 20.45
N ALA A 31 -7.34 -4.43 20.15
CA ALA A 31 -7.64 -5.37 19.10
C ALA A 31 -6.89 -4.91 17.84
N PRO A 32 -6.16 -5.81 17.15
CA PRO A 32 -5.45 -5.42 15.94
C PRO A 32 -6.49 -4.78 15.00
N PRO A 33 -6.14 -3.67 14.33
CA PRO A 33 -7.05 -3.05 13.36
C PRO A 33 -7.50 -4.17 12.41
N ARG A 34 -8.82 -4.37 12.29
CA ARG A 34 -9.37 -5.35 11.35
C ARG A 34 -8.76 -5.04 10.00
N ALA A 35 -7.89 -5.93 9.50
CA ALA A 35 -7.37 -5.82 8.16
C ALA A 35 -8.59 -5.75 7.22
N GLN A 36 -8.74 -4.64 6.51
CA GLN A 36 -9.77 -4.52 5.50
C GLN A 36 -9.58 -5.66 4.51
N ALA A 37 -10.60 -6.51 4.37
CA ALA A 37 -10.59 -7.58 3.40
C ALA A 37 -10.26 -6.99 2.02
N ALA A 38 -9.39 -7.68 1.28
CA ALA A 38 -9.07 -7.26 -0.08
C ALA A 38 -10.35 -7.31 -0.94
N PRO A 39 -10.53 -6.36 -1.88
CA PRO A 39 -11.63 -6.42 -2.84
C PRO A 39 -11.61 -7.75 -3.59
N GLN A 40 -12.77 -8.35 -3.82
CA GLN A 40 -12.94 -9.56 -4.61
C GLN A 40 -12.42 -9.37 -6.04
N SER A 41 -12.59 -8.19 -6.64
CA SER A 41 -12.12 -7.91 -8.00
C SER A 41 -10.65 -7.49 -8.11
N ILE A 42 -9.89 -7.41 -7.00
CA ILE A 42 -8.52 -6.85 -7.01
C ILE A 42 -7.60 -7.55 -8.01
N TYR A 43 -7.69 -8.88 -8.09
CA TYR A 43 -6.85 -9.67 -8.99
C TYR A 43 -7.27 -9.50 -10.44
N ALA A 44 -8.56 -9.41 -10.72
CA ALA A 44 -9.07 -9.18 -12.08
C ALA A 44 -8.62 -7.80 -12.60
N MET A 45 -8.80 -6.75 -11.81
CA MET A 45 -8.35 -5.39 -12.15
C MET A 45 -6.83 -5.32 -12.31
N SER A 46 -6.07 -5.91 -11.38
CA SER A 46 -4.60 -5.89 -11.42
C SER A 46 -4.06 -6.65 -12.63
N ALA A 47 -4.59 -7.85 -12.92
CA ALA A 47 -4.18 -8.65 -14.07
C ALA A 47 -4.52 -7.93 -15.39
N ALA A 48 -5.71 -7.36 -15.49
CA ALA A 48 -6.12 -6.60 -16.67
C ALA A 48 -5.25 -5.36 -16.89
N GLY A 49 -4.94 -4.61 -15.82
CA GLY A 49 -4.03 -3.46 -15.88
C GLY A 49 -2.62 -3.83 -16.34
N LEU A 50 -2.05 -4.91 -15.79
CA LEU A 50 -0.73 -5.42 -16.20
C LEU A 50 -0.73 -5.91 -17.65
N GLY A 51 -1.76 -6.66 -18.05
CA GLY A 51 -1.93 -7.12 -19.44
C GLY A 51 -2.04 -5.95 -20.41
N SER A 52 -2.77 -4.90 -20.04
CA SER A 52 -2.87 -3.67 -20.84
C SER A 52 -1.53 -2.96 -20.97
N ALA A 53 -0.78 -2.84 -19.87
CA ALA A 53 0.56 -2.25 -19.88
C ALA A 53 1.53 -3.04 -20.77
N MET A 54 1.51 -4.38 -20.70
CA MET A 54 2.33 -5.22 -21.57
C MET A 54 1.98 -5.02 -23.04
N THR A 55 0.68 -5.14 -23.38
CA THR A 55 0.21 -5.04 -24.77
C THR A 55 0.45 -3.66 -25.37
N TYR A 56 0.19 -2.59 -24.63
CA TYR A 56 0.48 -1.21 -25.06
C TYR A 56 1.97 -1.05 -25.40
N CYS A 57 2.86 -1.45 -24.49
CA CYS A 57 4.30 -1.31 -24.70
C CYS A 57 4.81 -2.21 -25.82
N MET A 58 4.25 -3.42 -25.97
CA MET A 58 4.61 -4.32 -27.06
C MET A 58 4.17 -3.79 -28.42
N ALA A 59 2.98 -3.20 -28.51
CA ALA A 59 2.47 -2.60 -29.73
C ALA A 59 3.34 -1.42 -30.19
N LYS A 60 3.81 -0.60 -29.25
CA LYS A 60 4.61 0.60 -29.57
C LYS A 60 6.09 0.29 -29.84
N HIS A 61 6.66 -0.70 -29.18
CA HIS A 61 8.11 -0.91 -29.15
C HIS A 61 8.58 -2.30 -29.57
N GLY A 62 7.67 -3.19 -29.96
CA GLY A 62 7.98 -4.57 -30.31
C GLY A 62 8.07 -5.51 -29.10
N PRO A 63 8.71 -6.68 -29.23
CA PRO A 63 8.64 -7.73 -28.21
C PRO A 63 9.13 -7.30 -26.82
N LEU A 64 8.36 -7.68 -25.78
CA LEU A 64 8.74 -7.46 -24.39
C LEU A 64 9.84 -8.45 -23.97
N ARG A 65 11.09 -8.02 -24.08
CA ARG A 65 12.28 -8.77 -23.65
C ARG A 65 13.10 -7.94 -22.66
N GLU A 66 13.89 -8.59 -21.83
CA GLU A 66 14.80 -7.89 -20.92
C GLU A 66 15.72 -6.92 -21.70
N GLY A 67 15.93 -5.71 -21.17
CA GLY A 67 16.72 -4.65 -21.82
C GLY A 67 16.07 -3.96 -23.03
N SER A 68 14.96 -4.49 -23.56
CA SER A 68 14.29 -3.91 -24.74
C SER A 68 13.66 -2.53 -24.44
N PRO A 69 13.38 -1.72 -25.48
CA PRO A 69 12.58 -0.51 -25.32
C PRO A 69 11.18 -0.79 -24.73
N ALA A 70 10.56 -1.91 -25.10
CA ALA A 70 9.29 -2.36 -24.53
C ALA A 70 9.39 -2.62 -23.02
N ALA A 71 10.49 -3.20 -22.52
CA ALA A 71 10.68 -3.41 -21.08
C ALA A 71 10.81 -2.11 -20.30
N ARG A 72 11.49 -1.10 -20.84
CA ARG A 72 11.56 0.24 -20.23
C ARG A 72 10.19 0.93 -20.24
N CYS A 73 9.43 0.80 -21.32
CA CYS A 73 8.05 1.26 -21.36
C CYS A 73 7.22 0.57 -20.26
N TYR A 74 7.29 -0.76 -20.16
CA TYR A 74 6.50 -1.54 -19.22
C TYR A 74 6.83 -1.21 -17.76
N ALA A 75 8.11 -0.98 -17.43
CA ALA A 75 8.50 -0.53 -16.11
C ALA A 75 7.84 0.81 -15.73
N ARG A 76 7.77 1.76 -16.66
CA ARG A 76 7.08 3.05 -16.46
C ARG A 76 5.56 2.87 -16.39
N ALA A 77 4.98 2.04 -17.26
CA ALA A 77 3.56 1.73 -17.24
C ALA A 77 3.11 1.09 -15.93
N ARG A 78 3.94 0.24 -15.31
CA ARG A 78 3.68 -0.33 -13.98
C ARG A 78 3.67 0.72 -12.88
N ALA A 79 4.52 1.74 -12.96
CA ALA A 79 4.50 2.86 -12.02
C ALA A 79 3.20 3.66 -12.14
N ILE A 80 2.72 3.89 -13.37
CA ILE A 80 1.41 4.50 -13.62
C ILE A 80 0.28 3.63 -13.05
N LEU A 81 0.31 2.31 -13.28
CA LEU A 81 -0.69 1.39 -12.74
C LEU A 81 -0.72 1.41 -11.20
N ALA A 82 0.44 1.48 -10.55
CA ALA A 82 0.52 1.60 -9.09
C ALA A 82 -0.09 2.93 -8.60
N ALA A 83 0.14 4.04 -9.34
CA ALA A 83 -0.44 5.35 -9.04
C ALA A 83 -1.95 5.44 -9.37
N ALA A 84 -2.43 4.66 -10.33
CA ALA A 84 -3.84 4.61 -10.72
C ALA A 84 -4.75 3.99 -9.64
N ASP A 85 -4.17 3.46 -8.56
CA ASP A 85 -4.89 2.91 -7.41
C ASP A 85 -5.91 1.82 -7.80
N ALA A 86 -5.38 0.73 -8.37
CA ALA A 86 -6.16 -0.45 -8.75
C ALA A 86 -7.03 -0.99 -7.59
N ARG A 87 -6.59 -0.78 -6.35
CA ARG A 87 -7.37 -1.15 -5.16
C ARG A 87 -8.65 -0.34 -5.05
N ARG A 88 -8.58 0.99 -5.12
CA ARG A 88 -9.78 1.83 -5.10
C ARG A 88 -10.72 1.52 -6.26
N HIS A 89 -10.20 1.26 -7.47
CA HIS A 89 -11.04 0.84 -8.60
C HIS A 89 -11.74 -0.49 -8.34
N ALA A 90 -11.04 -1.46 -7.73
CA ALA A 90 -11.63 -2.74 -7.34
C ALA A 90 -12.69 -2.57 -6.24
N GLU A 91 -12.43 -1.76 -5.21
CA GLU A 91 -13.41 -1.44 -4.15
C GLU A 91 -14.69 -0.83 -4.73
N GLN A 92 -14.53 0.13 -5.65
CA GLN A 92 -15.66 0.77 -6.33
C GLN A 92 -16.45 -0.19 -7.22
N ALA A 93 -15.75 -1.10 -7.91
CA ALA A 93 -16.38 -2.08 -8.77
C ALA A 93 -17.12 -3.14 -7.97
N ASP A 94 -16.55 -3.63 -6.87
CA ASP A 94 -17.20 -4.55 -5.94
C ASP A 94 -18.44 -3.93 -5.29
N ALA A 95 -18.36 -2.64 -4.91
CA ALA A 95 -19.51 -1.92 -4.36
C ALA A 95 -20.67 -1.80 -5.38
N ARG A 96 -20.36 -1.66 -6.68
CA ARG A 96 -21.37 -1.66 -7.75
C ARG A 96 -21.87 -3.06 -8.09
N CYS A 97 -21.01 -4.06 -7.97
CA CYS A 97 -21.25 -5.44 -8.33
C CYS A 97 -21.37 -6.33 -7.09
N ALA A 98 -22.30 -6.01 -6.19
CA ALA A 98 -22.39 -6.68 -4.88
C ALA A 98 -23.07 -8.06 -4.92
N ASP A 99 -23.82 -8.38 -5.98
CA ASP A 99 -24.56 -9.65 -6.09
C ASP A 99 -23.61 -10.81 -6.50
N PRO A 100 -23.40 -11.83 -5.65
CA PRO A 100 -22.54 -12.95 -5.97
C PRO A 100 -23.02 -13.77 -7.17
N ALA A 101 -24.33 -13.84 -7.42
CA ALA A 101 -24.90 -14.64 -8.52
C ALA A 101 -24.58 -14.04 -9.89
N THR A 102 -24.41 -12.71 -9.96
CA THR A 102 -24.16 -11.98 -11.21
C THR A 102 -22.80 -11.28 -11.24
N PHE A 103 -21.97 -11.47 -10.20
CA PHE A 103 -20.69 -10.78 -9.99
C PHE A 103 -19.81 -10.73 -11.24
N ASN A 104 -19.52 -11.90 -11.84
CA ASN A 104 -18.61 -11.97 -12.99
C ASN A 104 -19.15 -11.23 -14.22
N ALA A 105 -20.46 -11.31 -14.45
CA ALA A 105 -21.10 -10.58 -15.54
C ALA A 105 -21.06 -9.06 -15.29
N CYS A 106 -21.26 -8.64 -14.04
CA CYS A 106 -21.21 -7.23 -13.65
C CYS A 106 -19.79 -6.66 -13.68
N ILE A 107 -18.78 -7.39 -13.19
CA ILE A 107 -17.40 -6.87 -13.06
C ILE A 107 -16.68 -6.76 -14.41
N THR A 108 -17.06 -7.56 -15.40
CA THR A 108 -16.43 -7.58 -16.73
C THR A 108 -16.41 -6.19 -17.39
N PRO A 109 -17.53 -5.46 -17.53
CA PRO A 109 -17.50 -4.10 -18.06
C PRO A 109 -16.75 -3.11 -17.16
N GLU A 110 -16.71 -3.31 -15.84
CA GLU A 110 -15.91 -2.47 -14.93
C GLU A 110 -14.41 -2.60 -15.21
N VAL A 111 -13.93 -3.82 -15.39
CA VAL A 111 -12.54 -4.10 -15.79
C VAL A 111 -12.23 -3.46 -17.15
N GLY A 112 -13.15 -3.56 -18.12
CA GLY A 112 -13.00 -2.93 -19.43
C GLY A 112 -12.84 -1.40 -19.32
N ARG A 113 -13.72 -0.72 -18.55
CA ARG A 113 -13.62 0.73 -18.34
C ARG A 113 -12.31 1.13 -17.66
N PHE A 114 -11.86 0.36 -16.67
CA PHE A 114 -10.58 0.57 -16.02
C PHE A 114 -9.42 0.49 -17.02
N VAL A 115 -9.38 -0.55 -17.86
CA VAL A 115 -8.36 -0.72 -18.90
C VAL A 115 -8.37 0.42 -19.92
N PHE A 116 -9.54 0.88 -20.37
CA PHE A 116 -9.64 2.01 -21.29
C PHE A 116 -9.09 3.30 -20.67
N ALA A 117 -9.45 3.60 -19.42
CA ALA A 117 -8.94 4.77 -18.72
C ALA A 117 -7.41 4.69 -18.55
N LEU A 118 -6.89 3.51 -18.22
CA LEU A 118 -5.45 3.27 -18.07
C LEU A 118 -4.68 3.46 -19.39
N ASN A 119 -5.20 2.98 -20.52
CA ASN A 119 -4.58 3.20 -21.83
C ASN A 119 -4.57 4.67 -22.25
N ALA A 120 -5.63 5.41 -21.92
CA ALA A 120 -5.65 6.85 -22.13
C ALA A 120 -4.58 7.56 -21.28
N GLU A 121 -4.31 7.08 -20.07
CA GLU A 121 -3.22 7.58 -19.22
C GLU A 121 -1.85 7.31 -19.85
N PHE A 122 -1.60 6.08 -20.32
CA PHE A 122 -0.33 5.73 -20.97
C PHE A 122 -0.04 6.64 -22.17
N THR A 123 -1.07 6.93 -22.97
CA THR A 123 -0.98 7.84 -24.11
C THR A 123 -0.69 9.27 -23.65
N ARG A 124 -1.39 9.75 -22.60
CA ARG A 124 -1.19 11.11 -22.06
C ARG A 124 0.21 11.31 -21.49
N GLN A 125 0.78 10.29 -20.85
CA GLN A 125 2.15 10.33 -20.34
C GLN A 125 3.21 10.05 -21.42
N ALA A 126 2.79 9.91 -22.68
CA ALA A 126 3.64 9.67 -23.83
C ALA A 126 4.60 8.48 -23.65
N LEU A 127 4.14 7.42 -22.94
CA LEU A 127 4.85 6.15 -22.85
C LEU A 127 5.06 5.57 -24.23
#